data_AF-A0A7X5EDF0-F1
#
_entry.id   AF-A0A7X5EDF0-F1
#
_cell.length_a   1.000
_cell.length_b   1.000
_cell.length_c   1.000
_cell.angle_alpha   90.00
_cell.angle_beta   90.00
_cell.angle_gamma   90.00
#
_symmetry.space_group_name_H-M   'P 1'
#
loop_
_entity.id
_entity.type
_entity.pdbx_description
1 polymer ?
#
loop_
_entity_poly.entity_id
_entity_poly.type
_entity_poly.pdbx_seq_one_letter_code
_entity_poly.pdbx_strand_id
1 'polypeptide(L)'
;LDDFGMERGTEYGLEQVYNVVDSRYRSRKPLIVTTNLTLEELQHPEDTAHARIYDRLLEMCCPVCITGENIRKATAQGKMERLRGLMNGKESL
;
A
#
# COMPACT_ATOMS: atom_id res chain seq x y z
N LEU A 1 4.99 4.88 5.74
CA LEU A 1 3.61 5.14 5.30
C LEU A 1 3.13 3.88 4.65
N ASP A 2 1.99 3.37 5.08
CA ASP A 2 1.45 2.11 4.58
C ASP A 2 0.18 2.41 3.77
N ASP A 3 -0.08 1.63 2.71
CA ASP A 3 -1.23 1.79 1.80
C ASP A 3 -1.40 3.23 1.25
N PHE A 4 -0.30 3.86 0.83
CA PHE A 4 -0.33 5.18 0.18
C PHE A 4 -1.11 5.12 -1.14
N GLY A 5 -1.95 6.13 -1.39
CA GLY A 5 -2.91 6.17 -2.51
C GLY A 5 -4.28 5.58 -2.16
N MET A 6 -4.46 5.01 -0.95
CA MET A 6 -5.76 4.55 -0.44
C MET A 6 -6.41 5.56 0.51
N GLU A 7 -5.78 6.71 0.76
CA GLU A 7 -6.38 7.79 1.53
C GLU A 7 -7.75 8.18 0.95
N ARG A 8 -8.72 8.41 1.83
CA ARG A 8 -10.02 8.94 1.40
C ARG A 8 -9.72 10.26 0.70
N GLY A 9 -10.15 10.42 -0.56
CA GLY A 9 -9.94 11.58 -1.43
C GLY A 9 -10.58 12.89 -0.95
N THR A 10 -10.66 13.09 0.36
CA THR A 10 -10.93 14.35 1.03
C THR A 10 -9.66 15.19 1.02
N GLU A 11 -9.80 16.49 0.77
CA GLU A 11 -8.71 17.47 0.75
C GLU A 11 -7.85 17.44 2.02
N TYR A 12 -8.48 17.24 3.19
CA TYR A 12 -7.78 17.09 4.48
C TYR A 12 -6.86 15.86 4.54
N GLY A 13 -7.30 14.72 3.98
CA GLY A 13 -6.48 13.51 3.95
C GLY A 13 -5.19 13.72 3.16
N LEU A 14 -5.32 14.34 1.98
CA LEU A 14 -4.20 14.67 1.11
C LEU A 14 -3.24 15.68 1.75
N GLU A 15 -3.77 16.70 2.44
CA GLU A 15 -2.97 17.68 3.18
C GLU A 15 -2.12 17.01 4.27
N GLN A 16 -2.72 16.08 5.04
CA GLN A 16 -2.00 15.34 6.08
C GLN A 16 -0.89 14.45 5.50
N VAL A 17 -1.14 13.80 4.38
CA VAL A 17 -0.14 13.01 3.64
C VAL A 17 1.01 13.91 3.18
N TYR A 18 0.70 15.04 2.55
CA TYR A 18 1.69 16.02 2.13
C TYR A 18 2.56 16.50 3.29
N ASN A 19 1.94 16.88 4.41
CA ASN A 19 2.66 17.40 5.59
C ASN A 19 3.64 16.37 6.15
N VAL A 20 3.26 15.09 6.19
CA VAL A 20 4.17 14.01 6.65
C VAL A 20 5.32 13.82 5.68
N VAL A 21 5.07 13.76 4.38
CA VAL A 21 6.11 13.58 3.35
C VAL A 21 7.06 14.79 3.32
N ASP A 22 6.53 16.01 3.33
CA ASP A 22 7.33 17.25 3.34
C ASP A 22 8.20 17.36 4.59
N SER A 23 7.66 17.02 5.77
CA SER A 23 8.43 17.03 7.02
C SER A 23 9.61 16.04 7.00
N ARG A 24 9.40 14.83 6.48
CA ARG A 24 10.48 13.82 6.35
C ARG A 24 11.51 14.21 5.33
N TYR A 25 11.08 14.76 4.20
CA TYR A 25 11.94 15.32 3.17
C TYR A 25 12.87 16.40 3.73
N ARG A 26 12.30 17.45 4.35
CA ARG A 26 13.07 18.57 4.90
C ARG A 26 14.03 18.14 6.02
N SER A 27 13.60 17.20 6.85
CA SER A 27 14.43 16.68 7.95
C SER A 27 15.42 15.59 7.52
N ARG A 28 15.41 15.20 6.22
CA ARG A 28 16.22 14.10 5.67
C ARG A 28 16.11 12.80 6.46
N LYS A 29 14.94 12.56 7.05
CA LYS A 29 14.69 11.32 7.78
C LYS A 29 14.23 10.25 6.80
N PRO A 30 14.69 9.00 6.96
CA PRO A 30 14.30 7.92 6.07
C PRO A 30 12.78 7.73 6.10
N LEU A 31 12.25 7.34 4.95
CA LEU A 31 10.84 7.06 4.73
C LEU A 31 10.72 5.76 3.96
N ILE A 32 9.86 4.86 4.44
CA ILE A 32 9.44 3.66 3.72
C ILE A 32 7.97 3.86 3.40
N VAL A 33 7.59 3.63 2.14
CA VAL A 33 6.22 3.77 1.64
C VAL A 33 5.81 2.48 0.93
N THR A 34 4.61 1.99 1.22
CA THR A 34 3.95 0.94 0.42
C THR A 34 2.78 1.58 -0.31
N THR A 35 2.54 1.16 -1.55
CA THR A 35 1.45 1.66 -2.39
C THR A 35 1.03 0.59 -3.38
N ASN A 36 -0.23 0.66 -3.80
CA ASN A 36 -0.73 -0.13 -4.93
C ASN A 36 -0.66 0.64 -6.26
N LEU A 37 -0.19 1.89 -6.24
CA LEU A 37 0.08 2.65 -7.45
C LEU A 37 1.29 2.05 -8.17
N THR A 38 1.16 1.95 -9.48
CA THR A 38 2.24 1.60 -10.39
C THR A 38 3.27 2.73 -10.45
N LEU A 39 4.49 2.39 -10.89
CA LEU A 39 5.52 3.40 -11.11
C LEU A 39 5.08 4.46 -12.14
N GLU A 40 4.30 4.06 -13.15
CA GLU A 40 3.76 4.95 -14.17
C GLU A 40 2.78 5.97 -13.57
N GLU A 41 1.85 5.53 -12.72
CA GLU A 41 0.91 6.43 -12.01
C GLU A 41 1.64 7.43 -11.09
N LEU A 42 2.75 7.01 -10.47
CA LEU A 42 3.59 7.90 -9.66
C LEU A 42 4.35 8.93 -10.51
N GLN A 43 4.74 8.58 -11.74
CA GLN A 43 5.44 9.47 -12.66
C GLN A 43 4.49 10.41 -13.43
N HIS A 44 3.23 10.02 -13.56
CA HIS A 44 2.19 10.75 -14.28
C HIS A 44 0.99 11.07 -13.37
N PRO A 45 1.19 11.94 -12.37
CA PRO A 45 0.14 12.35 -11.44
C PRO A 45 -1.00 13.09 -12.15
N GLU A 46 -2.22 12.88 -11.67
CA GLU A 46 -3.44 13.49 -12.24
C GLU A 46 -3.54 15.00 -11.97
N ASP A 47 -3.00 15.46 -10.83
CA ASP A 47 -3.04 16.86 -10.42
C ASP A 47 -1.72 17.35 -9.79
N THR A 48 -1.66 18.66 -9.55
CA THR A 48 -0.48 19.33 -8.99
C THR A 48 -0.20 18.96 -7.53
N ALA A 49 -1.23 18.60 -6.75
CA ALA A 49 -1.05 18.26 -5.35
C ALA A 49 -0.36 16.89 -5.21
N HIS A 50 -0.82 15.90 -5.97
CA HIS A 50 -0.18 14.59 -6.08
C HIS A 50 1.23 14.71 -6.66
N ALA A 51 1.42 15.52 -7.71
CA ALA A 51 2.74 15.73 -8.31
C ALA A 51 3.81 16.14 -7.29
N ARG A 52 3.48 17.06 -6.37
CA ARG A 52 4.42 17.50 -5.33
C ARG A 52 4.78 16.41 -4.33
N ILE A 53 3.84 15.53 -4.01
CA ILE A 53 4.06 14.42 -3.08
C ILE A 53 4.92 13.36 -3.78
N TYR A 54 4.53 12.97 -5.00
CA TYR A 54 5.17 11.89 -5.73
C TYR A 54 6.61 12.22 -6.11
N ASP A 55 6.89 13.46 -6.52
CA ASP A 55 8.24 13.93 -6.83
C ASP A 55 9.20 13.75 -5.64
N ARG A 56 8.75 14.12 -4.44
CA ARG A 56 9.55 13.93 -3.21
C ARG A 56 9.71 12.47 -2.83
N LEU A 57 8.67 11.66 -3.03
CA LEU A 57 8.75 10.23 -2.77
C LEU A 57 9.76 9.58 -3.73
N LEU A 58 9.72 9.91 -5.02
CA LEU A 58 10.64 9.38 -6.03
C LEU A 58 12.09 9.86 -5.82
N GLU A 59 12.30 11.06 -5.28
CA GLU A 59 13.63 11.54 -4.89
C GLU A 59 14.16 10.80 -3.64
N MET A 60 13.31 10.61 -2.63
CA MET A 60 13.73 10.03 -1.34
C MET A 60 13.81 8.50 -1.34
N CYS A 61 12.99 7.84 -2.14
CA CYS A 61 12.77 6.39 -2.07
C CYS A 61 13.18 5.71 -3.38
N CYS A 62 13.89 4.59 -3.28
CA CYS A 62 14.13 3.71 -4.42
C CYS A 62 12.91 2.80 -4.62
N PRO A 63 12.22 2.84 -5.78
CA PRO A 63 11.05 1.99 -6.03
C PRO A 63 11.42 0.51 -6.07
N VAL A 64 10.65 -0.32 -5.37
CA VAL A 64 10.77 -1.78 -5.40
C VAL A 64 9.41 -2.37 -5.78
N CYS A 65 9.31 -2.89 -7.01
CA CYS A 65 8.09 -3.52 -7.49
C CYS A 65 7.98 -4.94 -6.95
N ILE A 66 6.97 -5.19 -6.13
CA ILE A 66 6.65 -6.52 -5.63
C ILE A 66 5.56 -7.10 -6.53
N THR A 67 5.93 -8.12 -7.30
CA THR A 67 4.99 -8.89 -8.12
C THR A 67 4.64 -10.21 -7.41
N GLY A 68 3.40 -10.66 -7.57
CA GLY A 68 2.94 -11.91 -6.97
C GLY A 68 1.44 -11.96 -6.80
N GLU A 69 0.92 -13.17 -6.54
CA GLU A 69 -0.49 -13.36 -6.25
C GLU A 69 -0.85 -12.86 -4.85
N ASN A 70 -2.14 -12.55 -4.64
CA ASN A 70 -2.62 -12.10 -3.35
C ASN A 70 -2.50 -13.22 -2.30
N ILE A 71 -1.48 -13.11 -1.45
CA ILE A 71 -1.18 -14.07 -0.36
C ILE A 71 -2.38 -14.25 0.59
N ARG A 72 -3.20 -13.21 0.79
CA ARG A 72 -4.41 -13.31 1.63
C ARG A 72 -5.43 -14.29 1.02
N LYS A 73 -5.56 -14.35 -0.31
CA LYS A 73 -6.46 -15.31 -0.98
C LYS A 73 -5.98 -16.75 -0.79
N ALA A 74 -4.69 -17.02 -1.05
CA ALA A 74 -4.10 -18.34 -0.83
C ALA A 74 -4.25 -18.80 0.63
N THR A 75 -4.00 -17.89 1.58
CA THR A 75 -4.17 -18.17 3.02
C THR A 75 -5.64 -18.47 3.37
N ALA A 76 -6.59 -17.73 2.78
CA ALA A 76 -8.02 -17.95 3.01
C ALA A 76 -8.49 -19.31 2.46
N GLN A 77 -7.99 -19.72 1.29
CA GLN A 77 -8.27 -21.04 0.72
C GLN A 77 -7.76 -22.17 1.64
N GLY A 78 -6.50 -22.09 2.10
CA GLY A 78 -5.95 -23.08 3.02
C GLY A 78 -6.70 -23.16 4.36
N LYS A 79 -7.19 -22.02 4.88
CA LYS A 79 -8.08 -22.00 6.07
C LYS A 79 -9.40 -22.73 5.82
N MET A 80 -10.02 -22.54 4.65
CA MET A 80 -11.26 -23.21 4.28
C MET A 80 -11.07 -24.73 4.12
N GLU A 81 -9.98 -25.16 3.48
CA GLU A 81 -9.64 -26.57 3.33
C GLU A 81 -9.45 -27.26 4.69
N ARG A 82 -8.73 -26.60 5.60
CA ARG A 82 -8.57 -27.09 6.97
C ARG A 82 -9.89 -27.19 7.72
N LEU A 83 -10.77 -26.20 7.56
CA LEU A 83 -12.12 -26.23 8.15
C LEU A 83 -12.94 -27.41 7.62
N ARG A 84 -12.95 -27.63 6.29
CA ARG A 84 -13.64 -28.77 5.67
C ARG A 84 -13.15 -30.11 6.22
N GLY A 85 -11.84 -30.27 6.38
CA GLY A 85 -11.26 -31.46 6.99
C GLY A 85 -11.76 -31.72 8.42
N LEU A 86 -11.86 -30.67 9.24
CA LEU A 86 -12.38 -30.77 10.62
C LEU A 86 -13.87 -31.07 10.68
N MET A 87 -14.66 -30.56 9.72
CA MET A 87 -16.10 -30.81 9.64
C MET A 87 -16.39 -32.25 9.22
N ASN A 88 -15.68 -32.76 8.21
CA ASN A 88 -15.85 -34.15 7.75
C ASN A 88 -15.33 -35.18 8.77
N GLY A 89 -14.33 -34.83 9.59
CA GLY A 89 -13.83 -35.71 10.65
C GLY A 89 -14.76 -35.82 11.87
N LYS A 90 -15.80 -34.99 11.98
CA LYS A 90 -16.79 -35.03 13.07
C LYS A 90 -18.02 -35.89 12.77
N GLU A 91 -18.23 -36.29 11.52
CA GLU A 91 -19.35 -37.19 11.14
C GLU A 91 -19.05 -38.69 11.38
N SER A 92 -17.86 -39.03 11.89
CA SER A 92 -17.43 -40.42 12.16
C SER A 92 -17.28 -40.79 13.65
N LEU A 93 -17.89 -40.01 14.56
CA LEU A 93 -18.02 -40.33 15.99
C LEU A 93 -19.51 -40.32 16.37
#